data_AF-A0A086WDN8-F1
#
_entry.id   AF-A0A086WDN8-F1
#
_cell.length_a   1.000
_cell.length_b   1.000
_cell.length_c   1.000
_cell.angle_alpha   90.00
_cell.angle_beta   90.00
_cell.angle_gamma   90.00
#
_symmetry.space_group_name_H-M   'P 1'
#
loop_
_entity.id
_entity.type
_entity.pdbx_description
1 polymer ?
#
loop_
_entity_poly.entity_id
_entity_poly.type
_entity_poly.pdbx_seq_one_letter_code
_entity_poly.pdbx_strand_id
1 'polypeptide(L)'
;MTDQTPKAFDFGGEPEAPSDPAKGPAVPRAFDFGDAEDAATPQDAAPLAGDSPPRALSFDELPPAPISPGATAKAAPGALFDSEDHPAVRDALAIARAEHPVVFTHSEQRLAALFRRLLPLKLPLVTQWAEEPLMEQAALLQPVTELVMKFAQMGVPAILDAALESTRAPTGVFGKLLRRPASPAQYKPALTASRAQLLQLVADSEVATRKLAESARNLGLHLAALAVVSKLAGSASDASLLDALMQRRTLLQQAVRQAELSIQQMEQVRQQAVDLIGQVSSFLTVTLPALEMAQAKNAP
;
A
#
# COMPACT_ATOMS: atom_id res chain seq x y z
N MET A 1 -28.25 61.60 -23.94
CA MET A 1 -28.53 60.34 -23.24
C MET A 1 -28.07 59.23 -24.17
N THR A 2 -26.75 59.04 -24.32
CA THR A 2 -25.84 58.17 -23.55
C THR A 2 -25.81 56.75 -24.11
N ASP A 3 -25.03 56.59 -25.18
CA ASP A 3 -24.37 55.35 -25.55
C ASP A 3 -23.25 55.07 -24.52
N GLN A 4 -23.33 53.94 -23.82
CA GLN A 4 -22.23 53.42 -23.01
C GLN A 4 -21.73 52.12 -23.63
N THR A 5 -20.62 52.22 -24.34
CA THR A 5 -19.72 51.09 -24.63
C THR A 5 -19.01 50.68 -23.33
N PRO A 6 -18.96 49.39 -22.96
CA PRO A 6 -18.22 48.95 -21.79
C PRO A 6 -16.71 49.05 -22.05
N LYS A 7 -16.04 49.64 -21.06
CA LYS A 7 -14.62 49.96 -21.00
C LYS A 7 -13.77 48.69 -20.97
N ALA A 8 -12.81 48.57 -21.88
CA ALA A 8 -11.82 47.50 -21.88
C ALA A 8 -10.92 47.61 -20.64
N PHE A 9 -10.59 46.44 -20.06
CA PHE A 9 -9.63 46.33 -18.98
C PHE A 9 -8.22 46.44 -19.57
N ASP A 10 -7.49 47.46 -19.12
CA ASP A 10 -6.11 47.78 -19.48
C ASP A 10 -5.18 47.16 -18.43
N PHE A 11 -4.32 46.23 -18.86
CA PHE A 11 -3.18 45.75 -18.08
C PHE A 11 -1.93 46.11 -18.87
N GLY A 12 -1.30 47.21 -18.46
CA GLY A 12 -0.06 47.69 -19.07
C GLY A 12 1.13 46.77 -18.84
N GLY A 13 2.00 46.73 -19.86
CA GLY A 13 3.46 46.67 -19.73
C GLY A 13 4.11 45.31 -19.54
N GLU A 14 4.61 44.73 -20.64
CA GLU A 14 5.71 43.75 -20.65
C GLU A 14 6.96 44.26 -19.91
N PRO A 15 7.78 43.34 -19.39
CA PRO A 15 9.07 43.18 -20.03
C PRO A 15 9.48 41.73 -20.34
N GLU A 16 10.35 41.67 -21.35
CA GLU A 16 10.96 40.57 -22.09
C GLU A 16 11.50 39.36 -21.31
N ALA A 17 11.49 38.22 -22.03
CA ALA A 17 12.05 36.93 -21.65
C ALA A 17 13.59 36.90 -21.55
N PRO A 18 14.15 35.82 -21.00
CA PRO A 18 15.01 35.04 -21.90
C PRO A 18 14.87 33.51 -21.76
N SER A 19 14.87 32.88 -22.95
CA SER A 19 15.46 31.59 -23.32
C SER A 19 15.09 30.31 -22.55
N ASP A 20 14.37 29.45 -23.25
CA ASP A 20 14.34 27.99 -23.05
C ASP A 20 15.64 27.35 -23.61
N PRO A 21 16.02 26.14 -23.15
CA PRO A 21 15.62 25.00 -23.96
C PRO A 21 15.15 23.78 -23.15
N ALA A 22 13.95 23.31 -23.49
CA ALA A 22 13.55 21.92 -23.69
C ALA A 22 14.30 20.82 -22.90
N LYS A 23 13.60 20.18 -21.95
CA LYS A 23 13.85 18.79 -21.55
C LYS A 23 12.58 18.10 -21.00
N GLY A 24 11.97 17.27 -21.84
CA GLY A 24 11.39 15.94 -21.55
C GLY A 24 10.18 15.81 -20.59
N PRO A 25 9.30 14.80 -20.81
CA PRO A 25 8.21 14.50 -19.89
C PRO A 25 8.75 13.95 -18.56
N ALA A 26 8.11 14.38 -17.47
CA ALA A 26 8.45 14.01 -16.10
C ALA A 26 8.37 12.49 -15.88
N VAL A 27 9.51 11.86 -15.64
CA VAL A 27 9.62 10.52 -15.08
C VAL A 27 9.48 10.64 -13.56
N PRO A 28 8.71 9.78 -12.86
CA PRO A 28 8.63 9.83 -11.41
C PRO A 28 9.99 9.50 -10.79
N ARG A 29 10.42 10.39 -9.90
CA ARG A 29 11.69 10.40 -9.17
C ARG A 29 11.76 9.18 -8.23
N ALA A 30 12.80 8.36 -8.38
CA ALA A 30 13.12 7.32 -7.41
C ALA A 30 13.56 7.96 -6.08
N PHE A 31 13.17 7.33 -4.97
CA PHE A 31 13.61 7.72 -3.63
C PHE A 31 15.12 7.45 -3.48
N ASP A 32 15.82 8.51 -3.12
CA ASP A 32 17.25 8.55 -2.80
C ASP A 32 17.38 8.54 -1.26
N PHE A 33 18.01 7.51 -0.71
CA PHE A 33 18.35 7.45 0.71
C PHE A 33 19.73 8.09 0.87
N GLY A 34 19.74 9.29 1.46
CA GLY A 34 20.95 10.10 1.59
C GLY A 34 22.08 9.40 2.34
N ASP A 35 23.24 9.38 1.69
CA ASP A 35 24.54 9.34 2.35
C ASP A 35 24.91 10.76 2.79
N ALA A 36 24.98 10.96 4.10
CA ALA A 36 25.66 12.08 4.71
C ALA A 36 26.24 11.58 6.04
N GLU A 37 27.54 11.30 6.09
CA GLU A 37 28.55 12.30 6.47
C GLU A 37 29.94 11.65 6.53
N ASP A 38 30.89 12.37 5.95
CA ASP A 38 32.31 12.07 5.96
C ASP A 38 32.99 12.82 7.12
N ALA A 39 34.05 12.20 7.65
CA ALA A 39 35.15 12.75 8.44
C ALA A 39 34.97 13.13 9.93
N ALA A 40 35.56 12.30 10.81
CA ALA A 40 36.59 12.76 11.76
C ALA A 40 37.47 11.57 12.26
N THR A 41 38.76 11.59 11.89
CA THR A 41 39.86 10.85 12.56
C THR A 41 40.66 11.84 13.43
N PRO A 42 41.34 11.40 14.53
CA PRO A 42 42.73 10.92 14.39
C PRO A 42 43.21 9.80 15.37
N GLN A 43 44.14 8.97 14.85
CA GLN A 43 45.39 8.38 15.45
C GLN A 43 45.32 7.65 16.82
N ASP A 44 45.96 6.50 17.09
CA ASP A 44 47.26 5.95 16.65
C ASP A 44 47.39 4.44 17.00
N ALA A 45 48.38 3.79 16.39
CA ALA A 45 49.05 2.50 16.71
C ALA A 45 48.55 1.18 16.06
N ALA A 46 49.35 0.70 15.11
CA ALA A 46 49.33 -0.64 14.48
C ALA A 46 50.22 -1.65 15.27
N PRO A 47 50.53 -2.86 14.74
CA PRO A 47 49.67 -3.98 14.31
C PRO A 47 50.13 -5.31 14.95
N LEU A 48 49.36 -6.40 14.90
CA LEU A 48 49.93 -7.77 14.84
C LEU A 48 48.96 -8.76 14.20
N ALA A 49 49.53 -9.58 13.32
CA ALA A 49 48.89 -10.47 12.37
C ALA A 49 48.26 -11.73 12.99
N GLY A 50 47.29 -12.31 12.28
CA GLY A 50 46.71 -13.62 12.59
C GLY A 50 45.58 -13.99 11.65
N ASP A 51 45.91 -14.38 10.42
CA ASP A 51 45.02 -15.06 9.49
C ASP A 51 44.46 -16.34 10.15
N SER A 52 43.14 -16.37 10.38
CA SER A 52 42.43 -17.64 10.57
C SER A 52 40.95 -17.47 10.19
N PRO A 53 40.38 -18.36 9.34
CA PRO A 53 38.96 -18.32 9.01
C PRO A 53 38.12 -18.80 10.21
N PRO A 54 36.87 -18.30 10.37
CA PRO A 54 36.06 -18.60 11.55
C PRO A 54 35.69 -20.08 11.63
N ARG A 55 36.10 -20.68 12.74
CA ARG A 55 35.82 -22.05 13.17
C ARG A 55 34.33 -22.20 13.49
N ALA A 56 33.67 -23.13 12.80
CA ALA A 56 32.30 -23.53 13.09
C ALA A 56 32.20 -24.05 14.53
N LEU A 57 31.22 -23.57 15.30
CA LEU A 57 30.93 -24.05 16.64
C LEU A 57 30.19 -25.39 16.55
N SER A 58 30.96 -26.46 16.71
CA SER A 58 30.46 -27.82 16.89
C SER A 58 29.65 -27.94 18.17
N PHE A 59 28.43 -28.47 18.05
CA PHE A 59 27.62 -28.98 19.16
C PHE A 59 28.06 -30.40 19.47
N ASP A 60 29.00 -30.58 20.42
CA ASP A 60 29.05 -31.76 21.29
C ASP A 60 30.17 -31.58 22.33
N GLU A 61 29.82 -31.28 23.58
CA GLU A 61 30.51 -31.79 24.78
C GLU A 61 29.72 -31.40 26.04
N LEU A 62 28.94 -32.35 26.57
CA LEU A 62 28.27 -32.26 27.88
C LEU A 62 29.10 -33.01 28.93
N PRO A 63 29.53 -32.39 30.04
CA PRO A 63 29.97 -33.14 31.21
C PRO A 63 28.76 -33.50 32.11
N PRO A 64 28.79 -34.68 32.79
CA PRO A 64 27.66 -35.20 33.55
C PRO A 64 27.44 -34.46 34.89
N ALA A 65 26.16 -34.30 35.24
CA ALA A 65 25.68 -33.61 36.43
C ALA A 65 25.92 -34.40 37.74
N PRO A 66 26.13 -33.71 38.88
CA PRO A 66 25.94 -34.31 40.20
C PRO A 66 24.47 -34.21 40.65
N ILE A 67 24.00 -35.26 41.33
CA ILE A 67 22.61 -35.48 41.75
C ILE A 67 22.43 -35.10 43.24
N SER A 68 21.48 -34.16 43.47
CA SER A 68 20.56 -34.00 44.62
C SER A 68 21.10 -33.69 46.04
N PRO A 69 20.25 -33.34 47.05
CA PRO A 69 18.81 -33.03 47.06
C PRO A 69 18.46 -31.68 47.75
N GLY A 70 17.19 -31.26 47.65
CA GLY A 70 16.62 -30.33 48.63
C GLY A 70 16.35 -28.91 48.12
N ALA A 71 15.48 -28.78 47.11
CA ALA A 71 14.77 -27.53 46.88
C ALA A 71 13.32 -27.74 47.32
N THR A 72 12.96 -27.16 48.46
CA THR A 72 11.57 -26.88 48.83
C THR A 72 10.87 -26.28 47.61
N ALA A 73 9.72 -26.84 47.24
CA ALA A 73 8.88 -26.35 46.16
C ALA A 73 8.59 -24.85 46.35
N LYS A 74 9.40 -24.00 45.70
CA LYS A 74 9.09 -22.59 45.54
C LYS A 74 8.09 -22.54 44.40
N ALA A 75 6.87 -22.17 44.76
CA ALA A 75 5.70 -22.10 43.92
C ALA A 75 6.06 -21.68 42.48
N ALA A 76 5.69 -22.53 41.53
CA ALA A 76 5.56 -22.10 40.14
C ALA A 76 4.73 -20.80 40.13
N PRO A 77 5.08 -19.79 39.31
CA PRO A 77 4.20 -18.65 39.15
C PRO A 77 2.88 -19.22 38.64
N GLY A 78 1.86 -19.17 39.49
CA GLY A 78 0.55 -19.72 39.17
C GLY A 78 0.10 -19.18 37.82
N ALA A 79 -0.44 -20.06 36.97
CA ALA A 79 -1.11 -19.60 35.76
C ALA A 79 -2.19 -18.61 36.20
N LEU A 80 -1.94 -17.33 35.95
CA LEU A 80 -2.75 -16.24 36.48
C LEU A 80 -4.19 -16.24 35.91
N PHE A 81 -4.58 -17.14 34.99
CA PHE A 81 -5.68 -16.87 34.06
C PHE A 81 -6.58 -18.08 33.71
N ASP A 82 -6.92 -18.95 34.66
CA ASP A 82 -7.73 -20.17 34.41
C ASP A 82 -9.27 -20.01 34.58
N SER A 83 -9.82 -18.79 34.58
CA SER A 83 -11.28 -18.57 34.64
C SER A 83 -11.82 -17.80 33.44
N GLU A 84 -13.01 -18.20 32.96
CA GLU A 84 -13.73 -17.64 31.81
C GLU A 84 -14.02 -16.12 31.96
N ASP A 85 -14.13 -15.66 33.22
CA ASP A 85 -14.32 -14.29 33.70
C ASP A 85 -13.11 -13.77 34.50
N HIS A 86 -11.92 -13.84 33.91
CA HIS A 86 -10.73 -13.31 34.58
C HIS A 86 -10.79 -11.77 34.77
N PRO A 87 -10.51 -11.20 35.96
CA PRO A 87 -10.59 -9.76 36.21
C PRO A 87 -9.76 -8.91 35.24
N ALA A 88 -8.56 -9.37 34.87
CA ALA A 88 -7.73 -8.69 33.87
C ALA A 88 -8.35 -8.64 32.46
N VAL A 89 -9.16 -9.63 32.07
CA VAL A 89 -9.88 -9.60 30.78
C VAL A 89 -10.97 -8.53 30.84
N ARG A 90 -11.69 -8.45 31.97
CA ARG A 90 -12.70 -7.40 32.19
C ARG A 90 -12.08 -6.01 32.19
N ASP A 91 -10.94 -5.84 32.86
CA ASP A 91 -10.23 -4.56 32.91
C ASP A 91 -9.68 -4.18 31.53
N ALA A 92 -9.14 -5.14 30.77
CA ALA A 92 -8.75 -4.94 29.38
C ALA A 92 -9.94 -4.53 28.49
N LEU A 93 -11.10 -5.18 28.63
CA LEU A 93 -12.31 -4.79 27.89
C LEU A 93 -12.79 -3.38 28.27
N ALA A 94 -12.69 -2.99 29.55
CA ALA A 94 -13.02 -1.64 29.99
C ALA A 94 -12.09 -0.58 29.37
N ILE A 95 -10.78 -0.84 29.35
CA ILE A 95 -9.80 0.03 28.67
C ILE A 95 -10.09 0.08 27.16
N ALA A 96 -10.33 -1.06 26.52
CA ALA A 96 -10.63 -1.13 25.10
C ALA A 96 -11.90 -0.34 24.72
N ARG A 97 -12.94 -0.40 25.56
CA ARG A 97 -14.17 0.36 25.38
C ARG A 97 -13.93 1.88 25.49
N ALA A 98 -13.05 2.29 26.40
CA ALA A 98 -12.73 3.71 26.62
C ALA A 98 -11.80 4.29 25.54
N GLU A 99 -10.76 3.56 25.15
CA GLU A 99 -9.69 4.08 24.29
C GLU A 99 -9.82 3.68 22.82
N HIS A 100 -10.55 2.61 22.53
CA HIS A 100 -10.77 2.09 21.17
C HIS A 100 -12.26 1.87 20.86
N PRO A 101 -13.14 2.87 21.08
CA PRO A 101 -14.60 2.70 21.02
C PRO A 101 -15.12 2.24 19.66
N VAL A 102 -14.48 2.69 18.57
CA VAL A 102 -14.86 2.32 17.19
C VAL A 102 -14.65 0.82 16.94
N VAL A 103 -13.50 0.29 17.39
CA VAL A 103 -13.14 -1.12 17.25
C VAL A 103 -13.99 -1.98 18.19
N PHE A 104 -14.20 -1.50 19.42
CA PHE A 104 -14.95 -2.20 20.45
C PHE A 104 -16.40 -2.46 20.06
N THR A 105 -17.10 -1.44 19.55
CA THR A 105 -18.53 -1.52 19.17
C THR A 105 -18.85 -2.69 18.25
N HIS A 106 -17.93 -3.06 17.36
CA HIS A 106 -18.15 -4.09 16.35
C HIS A 106 -17.49 -5.43 16.69
N SER A 107 -16.64 -5.48 17.73
CA SER A 107 -15.69 -6.58 17.92
C SER A 107 -15.47 -6.98 19.37
N GLU A 108 -16.37 -6.62 20.30
CA GLU A 108 -16.23 -6.91 21.74
C GLU A 108 -15.90 -8.39 22.02
N GLN A 109 -16.65 -9.33 21.43
CA GLN A 109 -16.41 -10.76 21.63
C GLN A 109 -15.05 -11.23 21.09
N ARG A 110 -14.64 -10.68 19.94
CA ARG A 110 -13.33 -10.98 19.33
C ARG A 110 -12.19 -10.43 20.19
N LEU A 111 -12.32 -9.20 20.68
CA LEU A 111 -11.37 -8.59 21.60
C LEU A 111 -11.27 -9.40 22.91
N ALA A 112 -12.38 -9.85 23.47
CA ALA A 112 -12.37 -10.70 24.67
C ALA A 112 -11.57 -11.99 24.43
N ALA A 113 -11.75 -12.65 23.28
CA ALA A 113 -10.97 -13.83 22.91
C ALA A 113 -9.47 -13.51 22.75
N LEU A 114 -9.13 -12.39 22.10
CA LEU A 114 -7.74 -11.94 21.95
C LEU A 114 -7.09 -11.64 23.30
N PHE A 115 -7.81 -10.98 24.23
CA PHE A 115 -7.30 -10.69 25.57
C PHE A 115 -7.04 -11.97 26.37
N ARG A 116 -7.96 -12.94 26.36
CA ARG A 116 -7.73 -14.25 27.01
C ARG A 116 -6.48 -14.94 26.49
N ARG A 117 -6.22 -14.84 25.18
CA ARG A 117 -5.01 -15.41 24.57
C ARG A 117 -3.75 -14.64 24.93
N LEU A 118 -3.78 -13.29 24.96
CA LEU A 118 -2.61 -12.43 25.11
C LEU A 118 -2.18 -12.15 26.56
N LEU A 119 -3.13 -12.10 27.51
CA LEU A 119 -2.89 -11.75 28.92
C LEU A 119 -1.96 -12.66 29.71
N PRO A 120 -1.71 -13.95 29.36
CA PRO A 120 -0.62 -14.70 29.95
C PRO A 120 0.75 -14.03 29.81
N LEU A 121 0.88 -13.03 28.90
CA LEU A 121 2.02 -12.12 28.81
C LEU A 121 3.38 -12.81 28.74
N LYS A 122 3.41 -13.96 28.07
CA LYS A 122 4.65 -14.73 27.87
C LYS A 122 5.42 -14.14 26.70
N LEU A 123 6.73 -13.94 26.85
CA LEU A 123 7.59 -13.38 25.80
C LEU A 123 7.43 -14.09 24.44
N PRO A 124 7.47 -15.44 24.33
CA PRO A 124 7.29 -16.13 23.06
C PRO A 124 5.93 -15.88 22.39
N LEU A 125 4.89 -15.67 23.19
CA LEU A 125 3.55 -15.39 22.68
C LEU A 125 3.46 -13.98 22.10
N VAL A 126 4.09 -13.00 22.75
CA VAL A 126 4.11 -11.61 22.28
C VAL A 126 4.92 -11.48 21.00
N THR A 127 6.08 -12.13 20.91
CA THR A 127 6.93 -12.05 19.71
C THR A 127 6.26 -12.64 18.47
N GLN A 128 5.44 -13.68 18.64
CA GLN A 128 4.68 -14.34 17.56
C GLN A 128 3.24 -13.81 17.41
N TRP A 129 2.85 -12.79 18.19
CA TRP A 129 1.46 -12.34 18.25
C TRP A 129 0.95 -11.84 16.89
N ALA A 130 -0.16 -12.38 16.38
CA ALA A 130 -0.70 -11.99 15.07
C ALA A 130 0.23 -12.27 13.87
N GLU A 131 1.10 -13.28 13.97
CA GLU A 131 1.94 -13.73 12.84
C GLU A 131 1.11 -14.16 11.63
N GLU A 132 0.07 -14.96 11.83
CA GLU A 132 -0.83 -15.40 10.77
C GLU A 132 -1.53 -14.21 10.06
N PRO A 133 -2.20 -13.27 10.76
CA PRO A 133 -2.72 -12.05 10.13
C PRO A 133 -1.68 -11.24 9.34
N LEU A 134 -0.42 -11.22 9.78
CA LEU A 134 0.66 -10.54 9.05
C LEU A 134 1.03 -11.29 7.76
N MET A 135 1.09 -12.61 7.80
CA MET A 135 1.33 -13.43 6.61
C MET A 135 0.18 -13.31 5.61
N GLU A 136 -1.06 -13.32 6.09
CA GLU A 136 -2.24 -13.07 5.27
C GLU A 136 -2.17 -11.70 4.58
N GLN A 137 -1.83 -10.64 5.32
CA GLN A 137 -1.67 -9.31 4.76
C GLN A 137 -0.55 -9.25 3.72
N ALA A 138 0.60 -9.89 3.98
CA ALA A 138 1.70 -9.95 3.03
C ALA A 138 1.30 -10.68 1.74
N ALA A 139 0.53 -11.76 1.85
CA ALA A 139 0.02 -12.52 0.70
C ALA A 139 -0.92 -11.70 -0.19
N LEU A 140 -1.59 -10.67 0.35
CA LEU A 140 -2.45 -9.76 -0.41
C LEU A 140 -1.67 -8.75 -1.27
N LEU A 141 -0.38 -8.52 -1.00
CA LEU A 141 0.41 -7.53 -1.74
C LEU A 141 0.71 -7.99 -3.18
N GLN A 142 0.94 -9.28 -3.38
CA GLN A 142 1.19 -9.87 -4.69
C GLN A 142 0.02 -9.64 -5.68
N PRO A 143 -1.23 -10.04 -5.38
CA PRO A 143 -2.35 -9.82 -6.30
C PRO A 143 -2.63 -8.33 -6.53
N VAL A 144 -2.41 -7.46 -5.55
CA VAL A 144 -2.54 -6.00 -5.73
C VAL A 144 -1.52 -5.49 -6.74
N THR A 145 -0.26 -5.90 -6.60
CA THR A 145 0.82 -5.52 -7.52
C THR A 145 0.52 -6.01 -8.93
N GLU A 146 0.02 -7.24 -9.08
CA GLU A 146 -0.39 -7.78 -10.38
C GLU A 146 -1.51 -6.97 -11.03
N LEU A 147 -2.50 -6.49 -10.26
CA LEU A 147 -3.56 -5.64 -10.80
C LEU A 147 -3.04 -4.29 -11.29
N VAL A 148 -2.15 -3.66 -10.52
CA VAL A 148 -1.49 -2.40 -10.94
C VAL A 148 -0.69 -2.61 -12.23
N MET A 149 0.08 -3.71 -12.31
CA MET A 149 0.86 -4.05 -13.50
C MET A 149 -0.05 -4.34 -14.70
N LYS A 150 -1.13 -5.10 -14.52
CA LYS A 150 -2.13 -5.35 -15.58
C LYS A 150 -2.73 -4.04 -16.08
N PHE A 151 -3.06 -3.12 -15.19
CA PHE A 151 -3.55 -1.79 -15.57
C PHE A 151 -2.56 -1.03 -16.46
N ALA A 152 -1.31 -0.94 -16.03
CA ALA A 152 -0.26 -0.27 -16.79
C ALA A 152 -0.01 -0.91 -18.16
N GLN A 153 -0.01 -2.25 -18.22
CA GLN A 153 0.24 -3.02 -19.44
C GLN A 153 -0.87 -2.90 -20.49
N MET A 154 -2.12 -2.59 -20.08
CA MET A 154 -3.20 -2.40 -21.04
C MET A 154 -2.96 -1.22 -22.00
N GLY A 155 -2.19 -0.21 -21.59
CA GLY A 155 -1.81 0.91 -22.45
C GLY A 155 -2.99 1.67 -23.06
N VAL A 156 -4.18 1.60 -22.45
CA VAL A 156 -5.43 2.13 -23.01
C VAL A 156 -5.34 3.62 -23.36
N PRO A 157 -4.73 4.50 -22.53
CA PRO A 157 -4.56 5.91 -22.89
C PRO A 157 -3.87 6.08 -24.25
N ALA A 158 -2.76 5.37 -24.49
CA ALA A 158 -2.02 5.48 -25.75
C ALA A 158 -2.81 4.96 -26.96
N ILE A 159 -3.60 3.89 -26.78
CA ILE A 159 -4.48 3.37 -27.83
C ILE A 159 -5.57 4.38 -28.16
N LEU A 160 -6.18 4.99 -27.13
CA LEU A 160 -7.21 5.99 -27.28
C LEU A 160 -6.67 7.27 -27.95
N ASP A 161 -5.48 7.73 -27.54
CA ASP A 161 -4.82 8.91 -28.12
C ASP A 161 -4.51 8.68 -29.60
N ALA A 162 -3.92 7.53 -29.95
CA ALA A 162 -3.67 7.18 -31.35
C ALA A 162 -4.97 7.11 -32.17
N ALA A 163 -6.05 6.57 -31.57
CA ALA A 163 -7.35 6.54 -32.21
C ALA A 163 -7.90 7.96 -32.44
N LEU A 164 -7.82 8.84 -31.45
CA LEU A 164 -8.25 10.24 -31.55
C LEU A 164 -7.41 11.03 -32.56
N GLU A 165 -6.09 10.83 -32.60
CA GLU A 165 -5.21 11.45 -33.59
C GLU A 165 -5.53 11.02 -35.00
N SER A 166 -5.89 9.74 -35.21
CA SER A 166 -6.32 9.24 -36.53
C SER A 166 -7.61 9.90 -37.05
N THR A 167 -8.39 10.53 -36.16
CA THR A 167 -9.59 11.31 -36.54
C THR A 167 -9.27 12.73 -37.01
N ARG A 168 -8.08 13.26 -36.69
CA ARG A 168 -7.68 14.61 -37.11
C ARG A 168 -7.37 14.58 -38.60
N ALA A 169 -7.98 15.48 -39.38
CA ALA A 169 -7.75 15.58 -40.81
C ALA A 169 -6.26 15.86 -41.11
N PRO A 170 -5.66 15.29 -42.17
CA PRO A 170 -4.30 15.64 -42.56
C PRO A 170 -4.24 17.12 -42.92
N THR A 171 -3.59 17.89 -42.06
CA THR A 171 -3.32 19.33 -42.23
C THR A 171 -2.24 19.53 -43.30
N GLY A 172 -2.59 19.31 -44.57
CA GLY A 172 -1.74 19.70 -45.70
C GLY A 172 -1.84 18.82 -46.96
N VAL A 173 -1.48 19.43 -48.10
CA VAL A 173 -1.38 18.77 -49.42
C VAL A 173 -0.40 17.59 -49.45
N PHE A 174 0.64 17.60 -48.61
CA PHE A 174 1.59 16.48 -48.46
C PHE A 174 1.04 15.30 -47.65
N GLY A 175 0.07 15.53 -46.77
CA GLY A 175 -0.59 14.46 -46.00
C GLY A 175 -1.47 13.56 -46.86
N LYS A 176 -1.96 14.07 -48.00
CA LYS A 176 -2.76 13.31 -48.97
C LYS A 176 -1.93 12.38 -49.86
N LEU A 177 -0.60 12.61 -49.95
CA LEU A 177 0.28 11.87 -50.87
C LEU A 177 1.13 10.79 -50.19
N LEU A 178 1.42 10.92 -48.89
CA LEU A 178 2.45 10.10 -48.22
C LEU A 178 1.95 9.06 -47.20
N ARG A 179 0.68 9.08 -46.79
CA ARG A 179 0.16 8.08 -45.85
C ARG A 179 -1.34 7.93 -46.03
N ARG A 180 -1.81 6.70 -46.23
CA ARG A 180 -3.19 6.35 -45.90
C ARG A 180 -3.24 6.34 -44.37
N PRO A 181 -3.82 7.35 -43.69
CA PRO A 181 -3.91 7.29 -42.23
C PRO A 181 -4.66 6.01 -41.87
N ALA A 182 -4.19 5.30 -40.84
CA ALA A 182 -4.91 4.16 -40.29
C ALA A 182 -6.35 4.62 -40.02
N SER A 183 -7.33 3.94 -40.63
CA SER A 183 -8.73 4.34 -40.45
C SER A 183 -9.07 4.24 -38.96
N PRO A 184 -9.75 5.22 -38.36
CA PRO A 184 -10.14 5.16 -36.95
C PRO A 184 -10.94 3.88 -36.60
N ALA A 185 -11.59 3.25 -37.58
CA ALA A 185 -12.25 1.96 -37.44
C ALA A 185 -11.29 0.79 -37.12
N GLN A 186 -10.00 0.90 -37.43
CA GLN A 186 -8.98 -0.11 -37.13
C GLN A 186 -8.72 -0.23 -35.62
N TYR A 187 -8.97 0.84 -34.86
CA TYR A 187 -8.82 0.85 -33.40
C TYR A 187 -10.04 0.28 -32.66
N LYS A 188 -11.19 0.14 -33.34
CA LYS A 188 -12.44 -0.38 -32.77
C LYS A 188 -12.26 -1.74 -32.03
N PRO A 189 -11.64 -2.79 -32.60
CA PRO A 189 -11.49 -4.06 -31.90
C PRO A 189 -10.57 -3.93 -30.67
N ALA A 190 -9.47 -3.19 -30.78
CA ALA A 190 -8.55 -2.97 -29.67
C ALA A 190 -9.24 -2.22 -28.52
N LEU A 191 -9.94 -1.11 -28.82
CA LEU A 191 -10.69 -0.34 -27.83
C LEU A 191 -11.84 -1.14 -27.20
N THR A 192 -12.52 -1.99 -27.97
CA THR A 192 -13.56 -2.88 -27.42
C THR A 192 -12.97 -3.90 -26.45
N ALA A 193 -11.82 -4.50 -26.81
CA ALA A 193 -11.11 -5.43 -25.93
C ALA A 193 -10.58 -4.71 -24.67
N SER A 194 -9.98 -3.54 -24.81
CA SER A 194 -9.52 -2.71 -23.68
C SER A 194 -10.66 -2.36 -22.74
N ARG A 195 -11.86 -2.03 -23.25
CA ARG A 195 -13.03 -1.78 -22.41
C ARG A 195 -13.42 -3.00 -21.58
N ALA A 196 -13.43 -4.19 -22.19
CA ALA A 196 -13.75 -5.42 -21.47
C ALA A 196 -12.70 -5.73 -20.40
N GLN A 197 -11.41 -5.55 -20.70
CA GLN A 197 -10.32 -5.73 -19.74
C GLN A 197 -10.38 -4.72 -18.59
N LEU A 198 -10.69 -3.45 -18.86
CA LEU A 198 -10.87 -2.43 -17.83
C LEU A 198 -12.07 -2.75 -16.92
N LEU A 199 -13.18 -3.24 -17.46
CA LEU A 199 -14.34 -3.66 -16.67
C LEU A 199 -13.98 -4.81 -15.73
N GLN A 200 -13.24 -5.80 -16.23
CA GLN A 200 -12.74 -6.90 -15.40
C GLN A 200 -11.77 -6.40 -14.32
N LEU A 201 -10.85 -5.51 -14.68
CA LEU A 201 -9.92 -4.92 -13.72
C LEU A 201 -10.66 -4.20 -12.58
N VAL A 202 -11.71 -3.43 -12.90
CA VAL A 202 -12.53 -2.76 -11.88
C VAL A 202 -13.15 -3.78 -10.92
N ALA A 203 -13.72 -4.86 -11.43
CA ALA A 203 -14.29 -5.92 -10.59
C ALA A 203 -13.23 -6.61 -9.71
N ASP A 204 -12.08 -6.97 -10.30
CA ASP A 204 -10.99 -7.62 -9.58
C ASP A 204 -10.38 -6.69 -8.51
N SER A 205 -10.25 -5.39 -8.81
CA SER A 205 -9.78 -4.38 -7.86
C SER A 205 -10.72 -4.20 -6.68
N GLU A 206 -12.03 -4.31 -6.88
CA GLU A 206 -13.01 -4.23 -5.79
C GLU A 206 -12.86 -5.40 -4.82
N VAL A 207 -12.67 -6.61 -5.35
CA VAL A 207 -12.42 -7.81 -4.53
C VAL A 207 -11.11 -7.65 -3.74
N ALA A 208 -10.04 -7.18 -4.38
CA ALA A 208 -8.77 -6.93 -3.72
C ALA A 208 -8.90 -5.88 -2.59
N THR A 209 -9.58 -4.77 -2.86
CA THR A 209 -9.84 -3.71 -1.87
C THR A 209 -10.64 -4.22 -0.67
N ARG A 210 -11.65 -5.06 -0.89
CA ARG A 210 -12.42 -5.68 0.20
C ARG A 210 -11.55 -6.58 1.07
N LYS A 211 -10.71 -7.43 0.47
CA LYS A 211 -9.78 -8.31 1.19
C LYS A 211 -8.74 -7.51 2.00
N LEU A 212 -8.17 -6.46 1.40
CA LEU A 212 -7.26 -5.55 2.11
C LEU A 212 -7.95 -4.86 3.28
N ALA A 213 -9.17 -4.37 3.10
CA ALA A 213 -9.93 -3.71 4.16
C ALA A 213 -10.27 -4.67 5.32
N GLU A 214 -10.62 -5.92 5.01
CA GLU A 214 -10.84 -6.95 6.02
C GLU A 214 -9.56 -7.27 6.79
N SER A 215 -8.45 -7.46 6.09
CA SER A 215 -7.15 -7.71 6.70
C SER A 215 -6.67 -6.54 7.55
N ALA A 216 -6.81 -5.30 7.09
CA ALA A 216 -6.49 -4.09 7.85
C ALA A 216 -7.31 -4.01 9.15
N ARG A 217 -8.61 -4.35 9.10
CA ARG A 217 -9.47 -4.42 10.29
C ARG A 217 -9.01 -5.53 11.25
N ASN A 218 -8.66 -6.70 10.73
CA ASN A 218 -8.18 -7.83 11.53
C ASN A 218 -6.85 -7.49 12.23
N LEU A 219 -5.90 -6.90 11.51
CA LEU A 219 -4.65 -6.40 12.09
C LEU A 219 -4.89 -5.28 13.10
N GLY A 220 -5.83 -4.38 12.81
CA GLY A 220 -6.25 -3.31 13.73
C GLY A 220 -6.79 -3.85 15.05
N LEU A 221 -7.54 -4.97 15.02
CA LEU A 221 -7.99 -5.67 16.23
C LEU A 221 -6.83 -6.20 17.06
N HIS A 222 -5.86 -6.85 16.43
CA HIS A 222 -4.68 -7.38 17.12
C HIS A 222 -3.79 -6.27 17.67
N LEU A 223 -3.68 -5.14 16.96
CA LEU A 223 -2.97 -3.95 17.38
C LEU A 223 -3.64 -3.30 18.61
N ALA A 224 -4.97 -3.14 18.58
CA ALA A 224 -5.73 -2.61 19.71
C ALA A 224 -5.61 -3.53 20.93
N ALA A 225 -5.71 -4.84 20.74
CA ALA A 225 -5.54 -5.80 21.82
C ALA A 225 -4.15 -5.67 22.48
N LEU A 226 -3.10 -5.54 21.66
CA LEU A 226 -1.74 -5.37 22.13
C LEU A 226 -1.54 -4.02 22.84
N ALA A 227 -2.08 -2.93 22.32
CA ALA A 227 -2.01 -1.61 22.96
C ALA A 227 -2.65 -1.61 24.37
N VAL A 228 -3.83 -2.21 24.50
CA VAL A 228 -4.55 -2.35 25.78
C VAL A 228 -3.75 -3.19 26.77
N VAL A 229 -3.23 -4.33 26.33
CA VAL A 229 -2.45 -5.22 27.19
C VAL A 229 -1.11 -4.58 27.60
N SER A 230 -0.43 -3.83 26.71
CA SER A 230 0.75 -3.05 27.08
C SER A 230 0.44 -2.02 28.16
N LYS A 231 -0.73 -1.37 28.10
CA LYS A 231 -1.16 -0.42 29.12
C LYS A 231 -1.44 -1.12 30.46
N LEU A 232 -2.07 -2.29 30.43
CA LEU A 232 -2.37 -3.07 31.63
C LEU A 232 -1.11 -3.63 32.30
N ALA A 233 -0.11 -4.04 31.52
CA ALA A 233 1.17 -4.53 32.04
C ALA A 233 1.96 -3.43 32.77
N GLY A 234 1.79 -2.16 32.37
CA GLY A 234 2.40 -1.00 33.03
C GLY A 234 3.93 -1.13 33.15
N SER A 235 4.47 -0.65 34.28
CA SER A 235 5.90 -0.81 34.64
C SER A 235 6.20 -2.14 35.35
N ALA A 236 5.22 -3.03 35.50
CA ALA A 236 5.36 -4.28 36.25
C ALA A 236 5.95 -5.43 35.40
N SER A 237 6.04 -5.24 34.08
CA SER A 237 6.63 -6.20 33.14
C SER A 237 8.14 -6.06 33.00
N ASP A 238 8.82 -7.18 32.79
CA ASP A 238 10.25 -7.24 32.47
C ASP A 238 10.59 -6.37 31.23
N ALA A 239 11.79 -5.79 31.20
CA ALA A 239 12.27 -4.92 30.13
C ALA A 239 12.26 -5.61 28.77
N SER A 240 12.59 -6.92 28.74
CA SER A 240 12.55 -7.73 27.52
C SER A 240 11.13 -7.85 26.94
N LEU A 241 10.13 -7.97 27.81
CA LEU A 241 8.73 -8.07 27.41
C LEU A 241 8.18 -6.73 26.94
N LEU A 242 8.57 -5.63 27.59
CA LEU A 242 8.22 -4.28 27.16
C LEU A 242 8.77 -3.97 25.76
N ASP A 243 10.04 -4.29 25.52
CA ASP A 243 10.66 -4.13 24.20
C ASP A 243 9.94 -4.97 23.14
N ALA A 244 9.67 -6.25 23.42
CA ALA A 244 8.92 -7.11 22.51
C ALA A 244 7.51 -6.59 22.20
N LEU A 245 6.79 -6.04 23.19
CA LEU A 245 5.49 -5.40 22.99
C LEU A 245 5.62 -4.17 22.08
N MET A 246 6.61 -3.30 22.29
CA MET A 246 6.84 -2.11 21.47
C MET A 246 7.20 -2.48 20.02
N GLN A 247 8.11 -3.43 19.84
CA GLN A 247 8.50 -3.94 18.52
C GLN A 247 7.30 -4.52 17.78
N ARG A 248 6.51 -5.38 18.45
CA ARG A 248 5.35 -6.01 17.82
C ARG A 248 4.25 -5.00 17.48
N ARG A 249 4.02 -4.01 18.35
CA ARG A 249 3.11 -2.90 18.09
C ARG A 249 3.52 -2.13 16.85
N THR A 250 4.81 -1.80 16.75
CA THR A 250 5.36 -1.04 15.61
C THR A 250 5.17 -1.79 14.31
N LEU A 251 5.47 -3.09 14.29
CA LEU A 251 5.29 -3.96 13.13
C LEU A 251 3.82 -4.00 12.70
N LEU A 252 2.88 -4.28 13.62
CA LEU A 252 1.46 -4.31 13.30
C LEU A 252 0.94 -2.96 12.81
N GLN A 253 1.41 -1.86 13.40
CA GLN A 253 1.03 -0.51 12.97
C GLN A 253 1.57 -0.18 11.57
N GLN A 254 2.76 -0.67 11.20
CA GLN A 254 3.28 -0.55 9.84
C GLN A 254 2.44 -1.36 8.86
N ALA A 255 2.08 -2.60 9.21
CA ALA A 255 1.26 -3.46 8.36
C ALA A 255 -0.14 -2.89 8.11
N VAL A 256 -0.80 -2.33 9.14
CA VAL A 256 -2.09 -1.64 8.98
C VAL A 256 -1.96 -0.45 8.03
N ARG A 257 -0.95 0.41 8.25
CA ARG A 257 -0.71 1.56 7.37
C ARG A 257 -0.44 1.15 5.92
N GLN A 258 0.32 0.07 5.71
CA GLN A 258 0.57 -0.46 4.37
C GLN A 258 -0.73 -0.94 3.72
N ALA A 259 -1.58 -1.65 4.46
CA ALA A 259 -2.89 -2.08 3.96
C ALA A 259 -3.77 -0.88 3.55
N GLU A 260 -3.82 0.16 4.38
CA GLU A 260 -4.56 1.40 4.10
C GLU A 260 -4.04 2.12 2.85
N LEU A 261 -2.72 2.21 2.68
CA LEU A 261 -2.12 2.78 1.47
C LEU A 261 -2.45 1.94 0.23
N SER A 262 -2.38 0.61 0.32
CA SER A 262 -2.77 -0.28 -0.80
C SER A 262 -4.25 -0.14 -1.17
N ILE A 263 -5.14 0.06 -0.19
CA ILE A 263 -6.55 0.35 -0.44
C ILE A 263 -6.72 1.65 -1.24
N GLN A 264 -6.03 2.72 -0.83
CA GLN A 264 -6.09 4.01 -1.53
C GLN A 264 -5.55 3.90 -2.96
N GLN A 265 -4.44 3.18 -3.15
CA GLN A 265 -3.87 2.93 -4.48
C GLN A 265 -4.85 2.16 -5.38
N MET A 266 -5.54 1.15 -4.84
CA MET A 266 -6.52 0.40 -5.62
C MET A 266 -7.75 1.21 -5.97
N GLU A 267 -8.19 2.10 -5.08
CA GLU A 267 -9.27 3.03 -5.37
C GLU A 267 -8.90 4.02 -6.48
N GLN A 268 -7.67 4.52 -6.51
CA GLN A 268 -7.17 5.37 -7.59
C GLN A 268 -7.14 4.65 -8.93
N VAL A 269 -6.60 3.42 -8.98
CA VAL A 269 -6.59 2.60 -10.20
C VAL A 269 -8.01 2.34 -10.70
N ARG A 270 -8.93 2.04 -9.78
CA ARG A 270 -10.35 1.82 -10.10
C ARG A 270 -10.97 3.07 -10.71
N GLN A 271 -10.75 4.24 -10.13
CA GLN A 271 -11.28 5.50 -10.66
C GLN A 271 -10.74 5.79 -12.06
N GLN A 272 -9.42 5.67 -12.25
CA GLN A 272 -8.79 5.85 -13.56
C GLN A 272 -9.33 4.87 -14.61
N ALA A 273 -9.54 3.61 -14.23
CA ALA A 273 -10.12 2.61 -15.11
C ALA A 273 -11.57 2.95 -15.51
N VAL A 274 -12.39 3.42 -14.57
CA VAL A 274 -13.77 3.87 -14.84
C VAL A 274 -13.78 5.07 -15.79
N ASP A 275 -12.90 6.04 -15.59
CA ASP A 275 -12.79 7.21 -16.46
C ASP A 275 -12.40 6.80 -17.89
N LEU A 276 -11.41 5.89 -18.02
CA LEU A 276 -11.00 5.34 -19.32
C LEU A 276 -12.12 4.54 -19.99
N ILE A 277 -12.90 3.75 -19.24
CA ILE A 277 -14.09 3.06 -19.78
C ILE A 277 -15.07 4.08 -20.37
N GLY A 278 -15.31 5.20 -19.68
CA GLY A 278 -16.16 6.28 -20.15
C GLY A 278 -15.66 6.90 -21.44
N GLN A 279 -14.37 7.23 -21.51
CA GLN A 279 -13.74 7.81 -22.70
C GLN A 279 -13.76 6.86 -23.91
N VAL A 280 -13.38 5.60 -23.70
CA VAL A 280 -13.43 4.57 -24.73
C VAL A 280 -14.86 4.36 -25.23
N SER A 281 -15.84 4.32 -24.33
CA SER A 281 -17.25 4.18 -24.68
C SER A 281 -17.71 5.36 -25.54
N SER A 282 -17.40 6.60 -25.12
CA SER A 282 -17.72 7.82 -25.87
C SER A 282 -17.12 7.80 -27.28
N PHE A 283 -15.85 7.40 -27.41
CA PHE A 283 -15.21 7.26 -28.72
C PHE A 283 -15.94 6.25 -29.61
N LEU A 284 -16.25 5.07 -29.07
CA LEU A 284 -16.87 3.98 -29.82
C LEU A 284 -18.33 4.26 -30.21
N THR A 285 -19.08 5.00 -29.41
CA THR A 285 -20.52 5.24 -29.64
C THR A 285 -20.85 6.59 -30.25
N VAL A 286 -19.99 7.61 -30.09
CA VAL A 286 -20.24 8.97 -30.58
C VAL A 286 -19.25 9.33 -31.69
N THR A 287 -17.96 9.32 -31.38
CA THR A 287 -16.92 9.84 -32.30
C THR A 287 -16.78 8.96 -33.54
N LEU A 288 -16.64 7.65 -33.37
CA LEU A 288 -16.43 6.73 -34.48
C LEU A 288 -17.64 6.69 -35.44
N PRO A 289 -18.90 6.54 -34.98
CA PRO A 289 -20.05 6.59 -35.88
C PRO A 289 -20.21 7.94 -36.60
N ALA A 290 -19.95 9.07 -35.93
CA ALA A 290 -20.00 10.38 -36.57
C ALA A 290 -19.00 10.52 -37.72
N LEU A 291 -17.80 9.95 -37.57
CA LEU A 291 -16.77 9.91 -38.62
C LEU A 291 -17.16 8.98 -39.76
N GLU A 292 -17.69 7.80 -39.46
CA GLU A 292 -18.18 6.85 -40.48
C GLU A 292 -19.29 7.50 -41.33
N MET A 293 -20.23 8.22 -40.70
CA MET A 293 -21.27 8.97 -41.42
C MET A 293 -20.71 10.12 -42.26
N ALA A 294 -19.72 10.86 -41.75
CA ALA A 294 -19.08 11.94 -42.49
C ALA A 294 -18.29 11.40 -43.70
N GLN A 295 -17.65 10.24 -43.58
CA GLN A 295 -16.96 9.57 -44.68
C GLN A 295 -17.95 9.04 -45.72
N ALA A 296 -19.07 8.44 -45.29
CA ALA A 296 -20.11 7.95 -46.19
C ALA A 296 -20.76 9.07 -47.03
N LYS A 297 -20.96 10.26 -46.45
CA LYS A 297 -21.49 11.44 -47.18
C LYS A 297 -20.51 12.02 -48.21
N ASN A 298 -19.22 11.73 -48.08
CA ASN A 298 -18.16 12.20 -48.98
C ASN A 298 -17.69 11.12 -49.96
N ALA A 299 -18.31 9.95 -49.96
CA ALA A 299 -18.06 8.90 -50.96
C ALA A 299 -18.84 9.24 -52.25
N PRO A 300 -18.17 9.27 -53.43
CA PRO A 300 -18.77 9.65 -54.71
C PRO A 300 -19.79 8.64 -55.24
#